data_AF-A0A2I0DUM8-F1
#
_entry.id   AF-A0A2I0DUM8-F1
#
_cell.length_a   1.000
_cell.length_b   1.000
_cell.length_c   1.000
_cell.angle_alpha   90.00
_cell.angle_beta   90.00
_cell.angle_gamma   90.00
#
_symmetry.space_group_name_H-M   'P 1'
#
loop_
_entity.id
_entity.type
_entity.pdbx_description
1 polymer ?
#
loop_
_entity_poly.entity_id
_entity_poly.type
_entity_poly.pdbx_seq_one_letter_code
_entity_poly.pdbx_strand_id
1 'polypeptide(L)' 'MNSNMTVTKRSGERETIDLEKIHRVIEWAAKGLTNVSVSEVELR' A
#
# COMPACT_ATOMS: atom_id res chain seq x y z
N MET A 1 3.73 4.74 12.14
CA MET A 1 3.21 6.08 12.44
C MET A 1 1.82 6.17 11.83
N ASN A 2 0.79 6.43 12.64
CA ASN A 2 -0.63 6.33 12.28
C ASN A 2 -1.05 7.53 11.42
N SER A 3 -0.82 7.42 10.11
CA SER A 3 -1.45 8.32 9.14
C SER A 3 -2.85 7.80 8.85
N ASN A 4 -3.85 8.27 9.62
CA ASN A 4 -5.28 8.14 9.30
C ASN A 4 -5.62 8.97 8.05
N MET A 5 -4.92 8.71 6.93
CA MET A 5 -5.25 9.27 5.64
C MET A 5 -6.57 8.62 5.20
N THR A 6 -7.52 9.43 4.77
CA THR A 6 -8.79 8.94 4.24
C THR A 6 -8.73 8.96 2.73
N VAL A 7 -9.09 7.85 2.10
CA VAL A 7 -9.11 7.71 0.65
C VAL A 7 -10.54 7.82 0.16
N THR A 8 -10.75 8.60 -0.89
CA THR A 8 -12.06 8.64 -1.57
C THR A 8 -12.07 7.54 -2.63
N LYS A 9 -12.96 6.56 -2.49
CA LYS A 9 -13.13 5.48 -3.47
C LYS A 9 -13.74 6.03 -4.76
N ARG A 10 -13.62 5.26 -5.85
CA ARG A 10 -14.30 5.57 -7.13
C ARG A 10 -15.82 5.67 -6.95
N SER A 11 -16.38 4.96 -5.98
CA SER A 11 -17.79 5.00 -5.59
C SER A 11 -18.21 6.34 -4.93
N GLY A 12 -17.26 7.19 -4.53
CA GLY A 12 -17.50 8.45 -3.80
C GLY A 12 -17.41 8.33 -2.28
N GLU A 13 -17.35 7.11 -1.74
CA GLU A 13 -17.23 6.86 -0.30
C GLU A 13 -15.83 7.20 0.22
N ARG A 14 -15.76 7.78 1.43
CA ARG A 14 -14.51 8.05 2.12
C ARG A 14 -14.28 6.99 3.18
N GLU A 15 -13.18 6.28 3.05
CA GLU A 15 -12.77 5.23 3.99
C GLU A 15 -11.36 5.52 4.50
N THR A 16 -11.04 5.00 5.67
CA THR A 16 -9.67 5.05 6.19
C THR A 16 -8.75 4.25 5.27
N ILE A 17 -7.55 4.77 5.01
CA ILE A 17 -6.56 4.05 4.22
C ILE A 17 -6.18 2.76 4.92
N ASP A 18 -6.22 1.66 4.16
CA ASP A 18 -5.85 0.34 4.65
C ASP A 18 -4.41 0.05 4.24
N LEU A 19 -3.50 0.24 5.20
CA LEU A 19 -2.05 0.06 4.97
C LEU A 19 -1.70 -1.42 4.73
N GLU A 20 -2.42 -2.34 5.36
CA GLU A 20 -2.22 -3.78 5.15
C GLU A 20 -2.56 -4.20 3.72
N LYS A 21 -3.64 -3.64 3.15
CA LYS A 21 -4.02 -3.88 1.77
C LYS A 21 -2.97 -3.38 0.78
N ILE A 22 -2.36 -2.21 1.06
CA ILE A 22 -1.27 -1.66 0.24
C ILE A 22 -0.05 -2.58 0.31
N HIS A 23 0.37 -2.98 1.52
CA HIS A 23 1.49 -3.90 1.73
C HIS A 23 1.30 -5.22 0.97
N ARG A 24 0.12 -5.84 1.08
CA ARG A 24 -0.19 -7.11 0.39
C ARG A 24 -0.15 -6.99 -1.14
N VAL A 25 -0.61 -5.87 -1.70
CA VAL A 25 -0.55 -5.63 -3.14
C VAL A 25 0.88 -5.41 -3.61
N ILE A 26 1.68 -4.66 -2.84
CA ILE A 26 3.09 -4.43 -3.15
C ILE A 26 3.87 -5.76 -3.05
N GLU A 27 3.64 -6.57 -2.02
CA GLU A 27 4.26 -7.88 -1.87
C GLU A 27 3.88 -8.82 -3.02
N TRP A 28 2.61 -8.83 -3.42
CA TRP A 28 2.16 -9.60 -4.60
C TRP A 28 2.83 -9.12 -5.88
N ALA A 29 2.97 -7.80 -6.07
CA ALA A 29 3.65 -7.22 -7.22
C ALA A 29 5.18 -7.47 -7.21
N ALA A 30 5.78 -7.57 -6.02
CA ALA A 30 7.20 -7.87 -5.84
C ALA A 30 7.52 -9.37 -5.95
N LYS A 31 6.50 -10.25 -5.88
CA LYS A 31 6.69 -11.70 -5.90
C LYS A 31 7.20 -12.17 -7.26
N GLY A 32 8.48 -12.55 -7.30
CA GLY A 32 9.16 -13.04 -8.51
C GLY A 32 10.07 -12.01 -9.18
N LEU A 33 10.17 -10.79 -8.65
CA LEU A 33 11.17 -9.82 -9.06
C LEU A 33 12.46 -10.04 -8.26
N THR A 34 13.55 -10.37 -8.94
CA THR A 34 14.89 -10.40 -8.35
C THR A 34 15.45 -8.98 -8.33
N ASN A 35 16.02 -8.57 -7.17
CA ASN A 35 16.65 -7.26 -6.95
C ASN A 35 15.71 -6.05 -6.71
N VAL A 36 14.45 -6.27 -6.28
CA VAL A 36 13.61 -5.22 -5.69
C VAL A 36 13.49 -5.41 -4.18
N SER A 37 13.80 -4.36 -3.43
CA SER A 37 13.69 -4.36 -1.97
C SER A 37 12.35 -3.75 -1.57
N VAL A 38 11.43 -4.60 -1.11
CA VAL A 38 10.06 -4.20 -0.75
C VAL A 38 10.08 -3.10 0.31
N SER A 39 10.99 -3.20 1.29
CA SER A 39 11.16 -2.22 2.36
C SER A 39 11.65 -0.84 1.88
N GLU A 40 12.33 -0.74 0.73
CA GLU A 40 12.76 0.56 0.19
C GLU A 40 11.62 1.29 -0.54
N VAL A 41 10.67 0.55 -1.10
CA VAL A 41 9.45 1.11 -1.70
C VAL A 41 8.48 1.60 -0.63
N GLU A 42 8.49 1.00 0.56
CA GLU A 42 7.63 1.38 1.68
C GLU A 42 8.12 2.61 2.47
N LEU A 43 9.41 2.93 2.38
CA LEU A 43 10.05 4.03 3.13
C LEU A 43 10.22 5.33 2.32
N ARG A 44 10.05 5.31 0.99
CA ARG A 44 10.14 6.50 0.11
C ARG A 44 8.80 7.10 -0.27
#